data_AF-A0AAU8YUY5-F1
#
_entry.id   AF-A0AAU8YUY5-F1
#
_cell.length_a   1.000
_cell.length_b   1.000
_cell.length_c   1.000
_cell.angle_alpha   90.00
_cell.angle_beta   90.00
_cell.angle_gamma   90.00
#
_symmetry.space_group_name_H-M   'P 1'
#
loop_
_entity.id
_entity.type
_entity.pdbx_description
1 polymer ?
#
loop_
_entity_poly.entity_id
_entity_poly.type
_entity_poly.pdbx_seq_one_letter_code
_entity_poly.pdbx_strand_id
1 'polypeptide(L)'
;MKKKYNILNLILSIIQIIFILPALILENLSKKKMGVIRYLVFKKEEFSAGIFNANNLIIYKWILLFITIIIIIIFIVNMKKNFKYKINFFIIIVLDIILFLFINYEGIFKLEAYHFFIIEIFIIMIIEYIKLFINIFINR
;
A
#
# COMPACT_ATOMS: atom_id res chain seq x y z
N MET A 1 25.63 -10.12 9.34
CA MET A 1 24.49 -9.17 9.20
C MET A 1 23.63 -9.42 7.97
N LYS A 2 24.19 -9.57 6.76
CA LYS A 2 23.44 -9.82 5.50
C LYS A 2 22.42 -10.98 5.54
N LYS A 3 22.73 -12.09 6.22
CA LYS A 3 21.81 -13.26 6.32
C LYS A 3 20.55 -12.97 7.18
N LYS A 4 20.71 -12.28 8.31
CA LYS A 4 19.57 -11.84 9.15
C LYS A 4 18.68 -10.83 8.41
N TYR A 5 19.29 -9.95 7.61
CA TYR A 5 18.57 -9.00 6.75
C TYR A 5 17.71 -9.69 5.69
N ASN A 6 18.27 -10.70 5.02
CA ASN A 6 17.53 -11.47 4.02
C ASN A 6 16.33 -12.21 4.64
N ILE A 7 16.48 -12.72 5.87
CA ILE A 7 15.37 -13.36 6.61
C ILE A 7 14.28 -12.34 6.97
N LEU A 8 14.65 -11.16 7.47
CA LEU A 8 13.69 -10.10 7.80
C LEU A 8 12.92 -9.61 6.57
N ASN A 9 13.60 -9.40 5.44
CA ASN A 9 12.92 -9.06 4.18
C ASN A 9 11.96 -10.16 3.73
N LEU A 10 12.36 -11.43 3.86
CA LEU A 10 11.52 -12.56 3.49
C LEU A 10 10.25 -12.62 4.36
N ILE A 11 10.39 -12.45 5.68
CA ILE A 11 9.26 -12.39 6.61
C ILE A 11 8.33 -11.23 6.24
N LEU A 12 8.87 -10.03 6.01
CA LEU A 12 8.08 -8.87 5.61
C LEU A 12 7.35 -9.08 4.28
N SER A 13 7.97 -9.77 3.32
CA SER A 13 7.32 -10.13 2.05
C SER A 13 6.19 -11.17 2.25
N ILE A 14 6.38 -12.16 3.12
CA ILE A 14 5.33 -13.14 3.45
C ILE A 14 4.13 -12.44 4.09
N ILE A 15 4.39 -11.51 5.03
CA ILE A 15 3.35 -10.72 5.68
C ILE A 15 2.53 -9.95 4.64
N GLN A 16 3.18 -9.30 3.67
CA GLN A 16 2.48 -8.58 2.60
C GLN A 16 1.56 -9.50 1.78
N ILE A 17 2.00 -10.72 1.44
CA ILE A 17 1.16 -11.68 0.70
C ILE A 17 -0.09 -12.04 1.51
N ILE A 18 0.07 -12.26 2.82
CA ILE A 18 -1.06 -12.55 3.71
C ILE A 18 -2.05 -11.39 3.74
N PHE A 19 -1.57 -10.15 3.69
CA PHE A 19 -2.41 -8.94 3.71
C PHE A 19 -3.15 -8.66 2.40
N ILE A 20 -2.84 -9.31 1.27
CA ILE A 20 -3.57 -9.07 -0.01
C ILE A 20 -4.89 -9.85 -0.08
N LEU A 21 -4.99 -10.94 0.67
CA LEU A 21 -6.11 -11.88 0.59
C LEU A 21 -7.42 -11.40 1.26
N PRO A 22 -7.40 -10.73 2.42
CA PRO A 22 -8.62 -10.44 3.17
C PRO A 22 -9.64 -9.58 2.42
N ALA A 23 -9.24 -8.49 1.76
CA ALA A 23 -10.18 -7.61 1.04
C ALA A 23 -10.79 -8.33 -0.18
N LEU A 24 -10.00 -9.15 -0.89
CA LEU A 24 -10.51 -9.98 -1.99
C LEU A 24 -11.54 -11.00 -1.48
N ILE A 25 -11.28 -11.63 -0.33
CA ILE A 25 -12.20 -12.57 0.28
C ILE A 25 -13.48 -11.85 0.74
N LEU A 26 -13.37 -10.69 1.38
CA LEU A 26 -14.50 -9.88 1.83
C LEU A 26 -15.38 -9.45 0.65
N GLU A 27 -14.78 -8.99 -0.45
CA GLU A 27 -15.51 -8.59 -1.66
C GLU A 27 -16.20 -9.78 -2.34
N ASN A 28 -15.59 -10.96 -2.33
CA ASN A 28 -16.25 -12.16 -2.84
C ASN A 28 -17.38 -12.66 -1.94
N LEU A 29 -17.22 -12.51 -0.62
CA LEU A 29 -18.23 -12.89 0.36
C LEU A 29 -19.41 -11.90 0.40
N SER A 30 -19.19 -10.62 0.12
CA SER A 30 -20.25 -9.61 0.05
C SER A 30 -21.33 -10.00 -0.96
N LYS A 31 -20.91 -10.58 -2.10
CA LYS A 31 -21.78 -11.07 -3.17
C LYS A 31 -22.54 -12.36 -2.82
N LYS A 32 -22.09 -13.11 -1.80
CA LYS A 32 -22.63 -14.43 -1.45
C LYS A 32 -23.37 -14.47 -0.12
N LYS A 33 -23.04 -13.59 0.84
CA LYS A 33 -23.53 -13.64 2.22
C LYS A 33 -24.10 -12.28 2.65
N MET A 34 -25.41 -12.27 2.95
CA MET A 34 -26.14 -11.07 3.36
C MET A 34 -25.57 -10.41 4.64
N GLY A 35 -25.05 -11.21 5.58
CA GLY A 35 -24.40 -10.67 6.78
C GLY A 35 -23.12 -9.88 6.47
N VAL A 36 -22.35 -10.32 5.48
CA VAL A 36 -21.09 -9.66 5.09
C VAL A 36 -21.36 -8.35 4.39
N ILE A 37 -22.33 -8.30 3.46
CA ILE A 37 -22.68 -7.02 2.81
C ILE A 37 -23.23 -6.00 3.81
N ARG A 38 -24.09 -6.40 4.76
CA ARG A 38 -24.57 -5.48 5.81
C ARG A 38 -23.41 -4.92 6.65
N TYR A 39 -22.46 -5.78 7.01
CA TYR A 39 -21.26 -5.36 7.73
C TYR A 39 -20.41 -4.37 6.91
N LEU A 40 -20.19 -4.66 5.62
CA LEU A 40 -19.40 -3.79 4.75
C LEU A 40 -20.08 -2.45 4.48
N VAL A 41 -21.40 -2.42 4.29
CA VAL A 41 -22.17 -1.17 4.13
C VAL A 41 -22.08 -0.34 5.40
N PHE A 42 -22.29 -0.93 6.58
CA PHE A 42 -22.12 -0.23 7.86
C PHE A 42 -20.70 0.33 8.01
N LYS A 43 -19.68 -0.47 7.72
CA LYS A 43 -18.28 -0.02 7.78
C LYS A 43 -17.97 1.04 6.74
N LYS A 44 -18.58 0.99 5.57
CA LYS A 44 -18.43 1.99 4.51
C LYS A 44 -18.93 3.35 5.00
N GLU A 45 -20.08 3.41 5.67
CA GLU A 45 -20.57 4.64 6.30
C GLU A 45 -19.63 5.13 7.41
N GLU A 46 -19.20 4.24 8.32
CA GLU A 46 -18.28 4.58 9.40
C GLU A 46 -16.94 5.15 8.88
N PHE A 47 -16.33 4.50 7.88
CA PHE A 47 -15.06 4.92 7.30
C PHE A 47 -15.17 6.21 6.50
N SER A 48 -16.26 6.40 5.74
CA SER A 48 -16.50 7.61 4.95
C SER A 48 -16.86 8.83 5.81
N ALA A 49 -17.45 8.62 6.99
CA ALA A 49 -17.62 9.67 7.98
C ALA A 49 -16.32 9.99 8.74
N GLY A 50 -15.47 8.98 8.94
CA GLY A 50 -14.23 9.07 9.70
C GLY A 50 -12.98 9.31 8.83
N ILE A 51 -12.07 8.34 8.89
CA ILE A 51 -10.70 8.46 8.33
C ILE A 51 -10.66 8.57 6.81
N PHE A 52 -11.66 8.06 6.08
CA PHE A 52 -11.73 8.08 4.62
C PHE A 52 -12.80 9.05 4.09
N ASN A 53 -13.09 10.12 4.85
CA ASN A 53 -13.92 11.20 4.34
C ASN A 53 -13.26 11.90 3.12
N ALA A 54 -14.06 12.63 2.35
CA ALA A 54 -13.61 13.26 1.10
C ALA A 54 -12.39 14.19 1.30
N ASN A 55 -12.39 14.98 2.37
CA ASN A 55 -11.28 15.89 2.68
C ASN A 55 -9.99 15.14 3.01
N ASN A 56 -10.08 14.08 3.82
CA ASN A 56 -8.94 13.25 4.19
C ASN A 56 -8.38 12.50 2.98
N LEU A 57 -9.25 12.00 2.08
CA LEU A 57 -8.80 11.37 0.83
C LEU A 57 -8.03 12.35 -0.05
N ILE A 58 -8.46 13.62 -0.12
CA ILE A 58 -7.70 14.66 -0.84
C ILE A 58 -6.33 14.88 -0.17
N ILE A 59 -6.29 14.99 1.16
CA ILE A 59 -5.04 15.13 1.91
C ILE A 59 -4.10 13.93 1.65
N TYR A 60 -4.62 12.71 1.69
CA TYR A 60 -3.84 11.50 1.44
C TYR A 60 -3.28 11.46 0.02
N LYS A 61 -4.02 11.94 -1.00
CA LYS A 61 -3.49 12.07 -2.37
C LYS A 61 -2.29 13.01 -2.43
N TRP A 62 -2.38 14.17 -1.77
CA TRP A 62 -1.29 15.14 -1.73
C TRP A 62 -0.06 14.61 -0.97
N ILE A 63 -0.28 13.94 0.17
CA ILE A 63 0.79 13.30 0.94
C ILE A 63 1.47 12.22 0.09
N LEU A 64 0.69 11.37 -0.59
CA LEU A 64 1.22 10.33 -1.44
C LEU A 64 2.10 10.91 -2.56
N LEU A 65 1.59 11.92 -3.26
CA LEU A 65 2.33 12.60 -4.33
C LEU A 65 3.65 13.21 -3.81
N PHE A 66 3.61 13.84 -2.63
CA PHE A 66 4.80 14.39 -1.98
C PHE A 66 5.83 13.30 -1.65
N ILE A 67 5.40 12.17 -1.09
CA ILE A 67 6.28 11.04 -0.77
C ILE A 67 6.89 10.45 -2.04
N THR A 68 6.11 10.29 -3.12
CA THR A 68 6.61 9.76 -4.39
C THR A 68 7.70 10.66 -4.98
N ILE A 69 7.55 11.99 -4.90
CA ILE A 69 8.60 12.94 -5.31
C ILE A 69 9.88 12.73 -4.49
N ILE A 70 9.77 12.60 -3.17
CA ILE A 70 10.93 12.34 -2.29
C ILE A 70 11.65 11.04 -2.71
N ILE A 71 10.89 9.97 -2.96
CA ILE A 71 11.45 8.68 -3.35
C ILE A 71 12.18 8.78 -4.70
N ILE A 72 11.62 9.52 -5.66
CA ILE A 72 12.25 9.78 -6.96
C ILE A 72 13.56 10.55 -6.78
N ILE A 73 13.60 11.58 -5.93
CA ILE A 73 14.83 12.33 -5.65
C ILE A 73 15.89 11.40 -5.03
N ILE A 74 15.52 10.60 -4.02
CA ILE A 74 16.41 9.63 -3.39
C ILE A 74 16.92 8.61 -4.42
N PHE A 75 16.06 8.15 -5.33
CA PHE A 75 16.42 7.23 -6.41
C PHE A 75 17.50 7.84 -7.30
N ILE A 76 17.30 9.06 -7.80
CA ILE A 76 18.23 9.78 -8.68
C ILE A 76 19.60 9.95 -7.99
N VAL A 77 19.61 10.40 -6.74
CA VAL A 77 20.85 10.58 -5.96
C VAL A 77 21.61 9.26 -5.78
N ASN A 78 20.90 8.15 -5.63
CA ASN A 78 21.49 6.83 -5.41
C ASN A 78 21.65 5.98 -6.69
N MET A 79 21.56 6.58 -7.89
CA MET A 79 21.65 5.87 -9.18
C MET A 79 22.95 5.09 -9.41
N LYS A 80 24.02 5.44 -8.69
CA LYS A 80 25.32 4.76 -8.76
C LYS A 80 25.36 3.42 -7.99
N LYS A 81 24.31 3.08 -7.24
CA LYS A 81 24.25 1.83 -6.44
C LYS A 81 23.92 0.60 -7.29
N ASN A 82 24.09 -0.57 -6.67
CA ASN A 82 23.89 -1.90 -7.25
C ASN A 82 22.48 -2.08 -7.87
N PHE A 83 22.39 -2.94 -8.89
CA PHE A 83 21.14 -3.23 -9.62
C PHE A 83 19.97 -3.66 -8.72
N LYS A 84 20.23 -4.46 -7.68
CA LYS A 84 19.21 -4.88 -6.69
C LYS A 84 18.56 -3.68 -5.97
N TYR A 85 19.34 -2.65 -5.68
CA TYR A 85 18.82 -1.43 -5.06
C TYR A 85 17.89 -0.67 -6.03
N LYS A 86 18.24 -0.64 -7.32
CA LYS A 86 17.40 -0.02 -8.35
C LYS A 86 16.05 -0.71 -8.51
N ILE A 87 16.03 -2.05 -8.51
CA ILE A 87 14.79 -2.83 -8.57
C ILE A 87 13.85 -2.48 -7.42
N ASN A 88 14.36 -2.38 -6.18
CA ASN A 88 13.52 -2.08 -5.02
C ASN A 88 12.86 -0.70 -5.13
N PHE A 89 13.59 0.32 -5.61
CA PHE A 89 13.01 1.64 -5.86
C PHE A 89 11.96 1.61 -6.97
N PHE A 90 12.23 0.87 -8.05
CA PHE A 90 11.27 0.71 -9.14
C PHE A 90 9.96 0.06 -8.67
N ILE A 91 10.04 -1.00 -7.86
CA ILE A 91 8.87 -1.66 -7.26
C ILE A 91 8.05 -0.66 -6.44
N ILE A 92 8.70 0.17 -5.62
CA ILE A 92 8.03 1.16 -4.78
C ILE A 92 7.34 2.24 -5.61
N ILE A 93 7.99 2.77 -6.63
CA ILE A 93 7.38 3.75 -7.54
C ILE A 93 6.16 3.15 -8.24
N VAL A 94 6.25 1.89 -8.69
CA VAL A 94 5.11 1.19 -9.31
C VAL A 94 3.96 1.03 -8.32
N LEU A 95 4.23 0.66 -7.06
CA LEU A 95 3.20 0.54 -6.02
C LEU A 95 2.54 1.88 -5.70
N ASP A 96 3.32 2.97 -5.59
CA ASP A 96 2.79 4.32 -5.37
C ASP A 96 1.86 4.73 -6.53
N ILE A 97 2.25 4.46 -7.79
CA ILE A 97 1.41 4.73 -8.96
C ILE A 97 0.12 3.91 -8.91
N ILE A 98 0.20 2.62 -8.57
CA ILE A 98 -0.98 1.76 -8.44
C ILE A 98 -1.92 2.33 -7.38
N LEU A 99 -1.42 2.70 -6.18
CA LEU A 99 -2.25 3.28 -5.13
C LEU A 99 -2.86 4.62 -5.58
N PHE A 100 -2.09 5.47 -6.24
CA PHE A 100 -2.58 6.74 -6.76
C PHE A 100 -3.72 6.55 -7.77
N LEU A 101 -3.58 5.61 -8.71
CA LEU A 101 -4.64 5.25 -9.65
C LEU A 101 -5.86 4.68 -8.90
N PHE A 102 -5.63 3.84 -7.90
CA PHE A 102 -6.68 3.20 -7.12
C PHE A 102 -7.54 4.21 -6.34
N ILE A 103 -6.93 5.23 -5.73
CA ILE A 103 -7.67 6.27 -4.98
C ILE A 103 -8.39 7.25 -5.93
N ASN A 104 -7.93 7.40 -7.18
CA ASN A 104 -8.53 8.32 -8.15
C ASN A 104 -9.61 7.70 -9.05
N TYR A 105 -9.64 6.37 -9.17
CA TYR A 105 -10.59 5.72 -10.07
C TYR A 105 -11.97 5.57 -9.39
N GLU A 106 -12.94 6.34 -9.87
CA GLU A 106 -14.30 6.41 -9.28
C GLU A 106 -15.01 5.06 -9.22
N GLY A 107 -14.70 4.13 -10.13
CA GLY A 107 -15.28 2.80 -10.16
C GLY A 107 -14.92 1.95 -8.93
N ILE A 108 -13.86 2.26 -8.20
CA ILE A 108 -13.46 1.53 -6.99
C ILE A 108 -14.41 1.82 -5.82
N PHE A 109 -15.01 3.01 -5.75
CA PHE A 109 -16.01 3.32 -4.72
C PHE A 109 -17.30 2.49 -4.82
N LYS A 110 -17.48 1.78 -5.96
CA LYS A 110 -18.56 0.81 -6.14
C LYS A 110 -18.28 -0.54 -5.47
N LEU A 111 -17.03 -0.86 -5.14
CA LEU A 111 -16.71 -2.06 -4.38
C LEU A 111 -17.20 -1.91 -2.95
N GLU A 112 -17.75 -2.99 -2.38
CA GLU A 112 -18.25 -2.96 -1.00
C GLU A 112 -17.08 -2.94 -0.01
N ALA A 113 -16.00 -3.65 -0.34
CA ALA A 113 -14.79 -3.72 0.49
C ALA A 113 -13.72 -2.66 0.13
N TYR A 114 -14.04 -1.59 -0.61
CA TYR A 114 -13.02 -0.64 -1.14
C TYR A 114 -12.10 -0.04 -0.06
N HIS A 115 -12.65 0.28 1.11
CA HIS A 115 -11.87 0.79 2.24
C HIS A 115 -10.81 -0.20 2.71
N PHE A 116 -11.13 -1.49 2.73
CA PHE A 116 -10.19 -2.54 3.11
C PHE A 116 -9.08 -2.68 2.07
N PHE A 117 -9.39 -2.57 0.77
CA PHE A 117 -8.36 -2.52 -0.27
C PHE A 117 -7.40 -1.34 -0.09
N ILE A 118 -7.93 -0.15 0.22
CA ILE A 118 -7.08 1.03 0.48
C ILE A 118 -6.17 0.78 1.70
N ILE A 119 -6.73 0.27 2.81
CA ILE A 119 -5.95 -0.05 4.02
C ILE A 119 -4.85 -1.07 3.72
N GLU A 120 -5.15 -2.15 3.00
CA GLU A 120 -4.18 -3.18 2.65
C GLU A 120 -3.02 -2.63 1.84
N ILE A 121 -3.30 -1.82 0.81
CA ILE A 121 -2.24 -1.22 -0.01
C ILE A 121 -1.39 -0.26 0.83
N PHE A 122 -1.99 0.53 1.73
CA PHE A 122 -1.25 1.38 2.66
C PHE A 122 -0.31 0.57 3.57
N ILE A 123 -0.76 -0.55 4.12
CA ILE A 123 0.08 -1.44 4.96
C ILE A 123 1.24 -1.99 4.13
N ILE A 124 0.98 -2.46 2.91
CA ILE A 124 2.00 -3.00 2.01
C ILE A 124 3.07 -1.93 1.71
N MET A 125 2.64 -0.69 1.46
CA MET A 125 3.53 0.45 1.22
C MET A 125 4.40 0.78 2.43
N ILE A 126 3.83 0.83 3.63
CA ILE A 126 4.58 1.08 4.87
C ILE A 126 5.69 0.02 5.03
N ILE A 127 5.37 -1.24 4.76
CA ILE A 127 6.35 -2.33 4.82
C ILE A 127 7.46 -2.14 3.77
N GLU A 128 7.13 -1.74 2.54
CA GLU A 128 8.14 -1.47 1.51
C GLU A 128 9.03 -0.27 1.86
N TYR A 129 8.47 0.79 2.44
CA TYR A 129 9.26 1.92 2.94
C TYR A 129 10.21 1.50 4.05
N ILE A 130 9.78 0.64 4.98
CA ILE A 130 10.66 0.07 6.01
C ILE A 130 11.78 -0.74 5.35
N LYS A 131 11.48 -1.61 4.38
CA LYS A 131 12.50 -2.39 3.64
C LYS A 131 13.50 -1.49 2.92
N LEU A 132 13.03 -0.41 2.29
CA LEU A 132 13.87 0.57 1.61
C LEU A 132 14.77 1.31 2.59
N PHE A 133 14.24 1.75 3.73
CA PHE A 133 15.01 2.41 4.77
C PHE A 133 16.12 1.48 5.27
N ILE A 134 15.79 0.24 5.66
CA ILE A 134 16.80 -0.73 6.12
C ILE A 134 17.86 -1.01 5.03
N ASN A 135 17.46 -1.12 3.75
CA ASN A 135 18.38 -1.27 2.63
C ASN A 135 19.37 -0.11 2.48
N ILE A 136 18.92 1.12 2.71
CA ILE A 136 19.75 2.34 2.62
C ILE A 136 20.81 2.34 3.72
N PHE A 137 20.41 2.04 4.96
CA PHE A 137 21.31 2.07 6.11
C PHE A 137 22.33 0.93 6.11
N ILE A 138 21.95 -0.26 5.63
CA ILE A 138 22.85 -1.43 5.61
C ILE A 138 23.83 -1.42 4.42
N ASN A 139 23.46 -0.79 3.29
CA ASN A 139 24.35 -0.65 2.12
C ASN A 139 25.09 0.70 2.09
N ARG A 140 25.06 1.48 3.17
CA ARG A 140 26.06 2.51 3.45
C ARG A 140 27.29 1.83 4.05
#